data_AF-A0A850CF63-F1
#
_entry.id   AF-A0A850CF63-F1
#
_cell.length_a   1.000
_cell.length_b   1.000
_cell.length_c   1.000
_cell.angle_alpha   90.00
_cell.angle_beta   90.00
_cell.angle_gamma   90.00
#
_symmetry.space_group_name_H-M   'P 1'
#
loop_
_entity.id
_entity.type
_entity.pdbx_description
1 polymer ?
#
loop_
_entity_poly.entity_id
_entity_poly.type
_entity_poly.pdbx_seq_one_letter_code
_entity_poly.pdbx_strand_id
1 'polypeptide(L)'
;GGAWRFQQVAEGAGADFTVYLASPEQRALLCGSQNTTVSCRNGDNVVINSARWLTGVTHWDGTLETYRQYAVNHEVGHRLGHGHEVCPADGELSPVMAQQTYQLAGCVGNAWPYPDGSTYVSGPAGDYNGPDLPPDHFIDQ
;
A
#
# COMPACT_ATOMS: atom_id res chain seq x y z
N GLY A 1 10.18 -8.12 -12.48
CA GLY A 1 9.18 -8.80 -11.61
C GLY A 1 9.19 -10.32 -11.81
N GLY A 2 8.25 -11.06 -11.18
CA GLY A 2 8.06 -12.51 -11.42
C GLY A 2 8.39 -13.47 -10.26
N ALA A 3 8.76 -12.96 -9.09
CA ALA A 3 9.09 -13.79 -7.92
C ALA A 3 7.85 -14.44 -7.24
N TRP A 4 6.67 -13.84 -7.43
CA TRP A 4 5.43 -14.23 -6.76
C TRP A 4 4.31 -14.48 -7.76
N ARG A 5 3.44 -15.44 -7.43
CA ARG A 5 2.16 -15.67 -8.12
C ARG A 5 1.11 -16.00 -7.07
N PHE A 6 -0.05 -15.36 -7.19
CA PHE A 6 -1.18 -15.58 -6.29
C PHE A 6 -2.25 -16.42 -6.98
N GLN A 7 -3.00 -17.16 -6.18
CA GLN A 7 -4.18 -17.89 -6.61
C GLN A 7 -5.28 -17.65 -5.58
N GLN A 8 -6.48 -17.33 -6.07
CA GLN A 8 -7.65 -17.30 -5.20
C GLN A 8 -8.00 -18.73 -4.77
N VAL A 9 -8.16 -18.92 -3.46
CA VAL A 9 -8.58 -20.20 -2.88
C VAL A 9 -10.07 -20.15 -2.53
N ALA A 10 -10.68 -21.34 -2.43
CA ALA A 10 -12.06 -21.45 -1.98
C ALA A 10 -12.19 -21.01 -0.51
N GLU A 11 -13.39 -20.57 -0.15
CA GLU A 11 -13.70 -20.25 1.24
C GLU A 11 -13.45 -21.47 2.15
N GLY A 12 -12.82 -21.24 3.30
CA GLY A 12 -12.48 -22.30 4.26
C GLY A 12 -11.31 -23.21 3.85
N ALA A 13 -10.72 -23.03 2.66
CA ALA A 13 -9.58 -23.85 2.21
C ALA A 13 -8.23 -23.46 2.86
N GLY A 14 -8.20 -22.40 3.68
CA GLY A 14 -7.00 -21.83 4.27
C GLY A 14 -6.25 -20.96 3.27
N ALA A 15 -6.40 -19.64 3.37
CA ALA A 15 -5.65 -18.67 2.57
C ALA A 15 -4.39 -18.22 3.32
N ASP A 16 -3.27 -18.04 2.60
CA ASP A 16 -2.04 -17.48 3.18
C ASP A 16 -2.24 -16.04 3.67
N PHE A 17 -3.15 -15.29 3.02
CA PHE A 17 -3.63 -13.99 3.46
C PHE A 17 -4.95 -13.65 2.75
N THR A 18 -5.69 -12.69 3.29
CA THR A 18 -6.96 -12.21 2.73
C THR A 18 -6.88 -10.73 2.39
N VAL A 19 -7.34 -10.37 1.19
CA VAL A 19 -7.50 -8.98 0.77
C VAL A 19 -8.95 -8.54 1.04
N TYR A 20 -9.12 -7.56 1.92
CA TYR A 20 -10.40 -6.97 2.27
C TYR A 20 -10.58 -5.62 1.56
N LEU A 21 -11.80 -5.37 1.08
CA LEU A 21 -12.26 -4.02 0.78
C LEU A 21 -13.22 -3.60 1.91
N ALA A 22 -12.78 -2.69 2.78
CA ALA A 22 -13.44 -2.41 4.05
C ALA A 22 -13.84 -0.93 4.18
N SER A 23 -14.98 -0.65 4.83
CA SER A 23 -15.32 0.73 5.21
C SER A 23 -14.25 1.33 6.12
N PRO A 24 -14.15 2.67 6.23
CA PRO A 24 -13.19 3.31 7.14
C PRO A 24 -13.26 2.77 8.59
N GLU A 25 -14.47 2.50 9.09
CA GLU A 25 -14.71 1.97 10.44
C GLU A 25 -14.29 0.51 10.55
N GLN A 26 -14.66 -0.33 9.57
CA GLN A 26 -14.27 -1.74 9.56
C GLN A 26 -12.77 -1.90 9.36
N ARG A 27 -12.15 -1.02 8.58
CA ARG A 27 -10.71 -0.91 8.43
C ARG A 27 -10.04 -0.63 9.77
N ALA A 28 -10.58 0.27 10.59
CA ALA A 28 -10.02 0.54 11.92
C ALA A 28 -9.97 -0.70 12.81
N LEU A 29 -11.02 -1.54 12.75
CA LEU A 29 -11.09 -2.81 13.47
C LEU A 29 -10.08 -3.84 12.93
N LEU A 30 -10.05 -4.05 11.60
CA LEU A 30 -9.17 -5.02 10.96
C LEU A 30 -7.69 -4.64 11.07
N CYS A 31 -7.37 -3.34 11.02
CA CYS A 31 -6.02 -2.81 11.14
C CYS A 31 -5.55 -2.64 12.59
N GLY A 32 -6.45 -2.73 13.58
CA GLY A 32 -6.12 -2.40 14.98
C GLY A 32 -5.68 -0.95 15.18
N SER A 33 -6.16 -0.02 14.35
CA SER A 33 -5.73 1.39 14.35
C SER A 33 -6.94 2.32 14.24
N GLN A 34 -6.97 3.40 15.02
CA GLN A 34 -8.02 4.42 14.94
C GLN A 34 -7.95 5.27 13.67
N ASN A 35 -6.88 5.14 12.88
CA ASN A 35 -6.77 5.82 11.60
C ASN A 35 -7.82 5.22 10.63
N THR A 36 -8.57 6.09 9.95
CA THR A 36 -9.65 5.71 9.02
C THR A 36 -9.39 6.16 7.59
N THR A 37 -8.23 6.77 7.30
CA THR A 37 -7.99 7.49 6.04
C THR A 37 -7.15 6.75 5.01
N VAL A 38 -6.41 5.70 5.42
CA VAL A 38 -5.48 4.94 4.57
C VAL A 38 -5.80 3.45 4.57
N SER A 39 -5.10 2.65 3.77
CA SER A 39 -5.16 1.18 3.79
C SER A 39 -4.19 0.63 4.86
N CYS A 40 -4.11 -0.68 5.05
CA CYS A 40 -3.07 -1.28 5.90
C CYS A 40 -2.84 -2.76 5.58
N ARG A 41 -1.75 -3.31 6.11
CA ARG A 41 -1.60 -4.74 6.40
C ARG A 41 -1.56 -4.95 7.92
N ASN A 42 -2.28 -5.96 8.42
CA ASN A 42 -2.21 -6.41 9.81
C ASN A 42 -2.22 -7.95 9.85
N GLY A 43 -1.06 -8.56 10.13
CA GLY A 43 -0.88 -10.01 9.97
C GLY A 43 -1.24 -10.46 8.56
N ASP A 44 -2.10 -11.47 8.44
CA ASP A 44 -2.60 -11.99 7.17
C ASP A 44 -3.78 -11.20 6.57
N ASN A 45 -4.11 -10.04 7.14
CA ASN A 45 -5.15 -9.16 6.61
C ASN A 45 -4.51 -8.02 5.80
N VAL A 46 -4.75 -8.01 4.49
CA VAL A 46 -4.46 -6.88 3.60
C VAL A 46 -5.75 -6.07 3.43
N VAL A 47 -5.82 -4.88 4.00
CA VAL A 47 -7.07 -4.11 4.14
C VAL A 47 -7.03 -2.86 3.27
N ILE A 48 -7.83 -2.87 2.21
CA ILE A 48 -8.02 -1.74 1.31
C ILE A 48 -9.17 -0.87 1.80
N ASN A 49 -8.88 0.41 2.02
CA ASN A 49 -9.87 1.39 2.46
C ASN A 49 -10.87 1.72 1.34
N SER A 50 -12.15 1.44 1.55
CA SER A 50 -13.17 1.59 0.52
C SER A 50 -13.44 3.04 0.13
N ALA A 51 -13.29 4.00 1.05
CA ALA A 51 -13.43 5.42 0.72
C ALA A 51 -12.36 5.83 -0.29
N ARG A 52 -11.12 5.40 -0.06
CA ARG A 52 -10.00 5.62 -0.99
C ARG A 52 -10.11 4.81 -2.27
N TRP A 53 -10.62 3.58 -2.20
CA TRP A 53 -10.91 2.80 -3.40
C TRP A 53 -11.91 3.48 -4.34
N LEU A 54 -12.92 4.15 -3.78
CA LEU A 54 -13.95 4.83 -4.55
C LEU A 54 -13.49 6.19 -5.10
N THR A 55 -12.62 6.90 -4.38
CA THR A 55 -12.34 8.32 -4.66
C THR A 55 -10.88 8.65 -4.92
N GLY A 56 -9.95 7.78 -4.57
CA GLY A 56 -8.53 8.06 -4.56
C GLY A 56 -8.16 9.13 -3.53
N VAL A 57 -7.16 9.93 -3.90
CA VAL A 57 -6.69 11.11 -3.17
C VAL A 57 -6.50 12.25 -4.16
N THR A 58 -6.68 13.48 -3.71
CA THR A 58 -6.70 14.66 -4.58
C THR A 58 -5.36 14.97 -5.24
N HIS A 59 -4.26 14.53 -4.63
CA HIS A 59 -2.90 14.71 -5.13
C HIS A 59 -2.43 13.57 -6.03
N TRP A 60 -3.25 12.55 -6.30
CA TRP A 60 -2.91 11.52 -7.26
C TRP A 60 -2.97 12.10 -8.68
N ASP A 61 -1.86 11.99 -9.40
CA ASP A 61 -1.65 12.56 -10.73
C ASP A 61 -2.05 11.61 -11.88
N GLY A 62 -2.36 10.34 -11.57
CA GLY A 62 -2.87 9.34 -12.50
C GLY A 62 -4.39 9.18 -12.49
N THR A 63 -4.87 8.05 -13.03
CA THR A 63 -6.30 7.69 -13.00
C THR A 63 -6.68 7.02 -11.67
N LEU A 64 -7.97 7.01 -11.33
CA LEU A 64 -8.48 6.23 -10.18
C LEU A 64 -8.12 4.75 -10.28
N GLU A 65 -8.07 4.18 -11.50
CA GLU A 65 -7.63 2.80 -11.71
C GLU A 65 -6.18 2.60 -11.30
N THR A 66 -5.28 3.50 -11.69
CA THR A 66 -3.86 3.43 -11.28
C THR A 66 -3.70 3.60 -9.77
N TYR A 67 -4.50 4.45 -9.13
CA TYR A 67 -4.52 4.57 -7.67
C TYR A 67 -4.93 3.25 -6.99
N ARG A 68 -5.95 2.57 -7.52
CA ARG A 68 -6.41 1.27 -7.00
C ARG A 68 -5.33 0.19 -7.11
N GLN A 69 -4.61 0.17 -8.23
CA GLN A 69 -3.47 -0.71 -8.43
C GLN A 69 -2.36 -0.42 -7.41
N TYR A 70 -2.02 0.86 -7.21
CA TYR A 70 -1.08 1.30 -6.18
C TYR A 70 -1.49 0.79 -4.80
N ALA A 71 -2.72 1.07 -4.38
CA ALA A 71 -3.20 0.72 -3.05
C ALA A 71 -3.12 -0.80 -2.79
N VAL A 72 -3.47 -1.63 -3.78
CA VAL A 72 -3.32 -3.09 -3.65
C VAL A 72 -1.86 -3.51 -3.61
N ASN A 73 -1.05 -3.01 -4.54
CA ASN A 73 0.35 -3.39 -4.64
C ASN A 73 1.19 -2.97 -3.42
N HIS A 74 0.89 -1.82 -2.82
CA HIS A 74 1.54 -1.34 -1.61
C HIS A 74 1.28 -2.27 -0.42
N GLU A 75 0.00 -2.57 -0.14
CA GLU A 75 -0.36 -3.40 1.02
C GLU A 75 -0.01 -4.87 0.83
N VAL A 76 -0.09 -5.39 -0.40
CA VAL A 76 0.45 -6.71 -0.72
C VAL A 76 1.98 -6.70 -0.61
N GLY A 77 2.64 -5.61 -0.98
CA GLY A 77 4.08 -5.42 -0.76
C GLY A 77 4.46 -5.59 0.71
N HIS A 78 3.69 -4.99 1.62
CA HIS A 78 3.84 -5.25 3.06
C HIS A 78 3.64 -6.72 3.41
N ARG A 79 2.63 -7.40 2.86
CA ARG A 79 2.44 -8.85 3.12
C ARG A 79 3.59 -9.71 2.61
N LEU A 80 4.30 -9.25 1.59
CA LEU A 80 5.50 -9.91 1.04
C LEU A 80 6.79 -9.55 1.79
N GLY A 81 6.72 -8.75 2.87
CA GLY A 81 7.86 -8.37 3.71
C GLY A 81 8.62 -7.13 3.22
N HIS A 82 8.00 -6.29 2.40
CA HIS A 82 8.58 -5.01 2.02
C HIS A 82 8.20 -3.92 3.03
N GLY A 83 9.21 -3.24 3.57
CA GLY A 83 9.04 -2.05 4.40
C GLY A 83 8.74 -0.80 3.57
N HIS A 84 8.44 0.31 4.24
CA HIS A 84 8.22 1.57 3.56
C HIS A 84 9.51 2.14 2.94
N GLU A 85 9.32 2.85 1.84
CA GLU A 85 10.32 3.68 1.19
C GLU A 85 9.81 5.13 1.09
N VAL A 86 10.69 6.06 0.72
CA VAL A 86 10.32 7.46 0.47
C VAL A 86 10.74 7.91 -0.92
N CYS A 87 10.11 8.98 -1.40
CA CYS A 87 10.46 9.64 -2.64
C CYS A 87 11.99 9.92 -2.70
N PRO A 88 12.72 9.40 -3.70
CA PRO A 88 14.17 9.57 -3.77
C PRO A 88 14.58 11.00 -4.16
N ALA A 89 13.78 11.68 -5.00
CA ALA A 89 13.98 13.07 -5.41
C ALA A 89 12.73 13.63 -6.11
N ASP A 90 12.59 14.95 -6.11
CA ASP A 90 11.51 15.65 -6.83
C ASP A 90 11.50 15.30 -8.32
N GLY A 91 10.32 15.01 -8.86
CA GLY A 91 10.09 14.66 -10.27
C GLY A 91 10.39 13.20 -10.63
N GLU A 92 10.99 12.43 -9.73
CA GLU A 92 11.19 10.99 -9.93
C GLU A 92 9.90 10.20 -9.74
N LEU A 93 9.85 8.96 -10.27
CA LEU A 93 8.74 8.05 -9.97
C LEU A 93 8.78 7.65 -8.49
N SER A 94 7.64 7.73 -7.82
CA SER A 94 7.53 7.28 -6.44
C SER A 94 7.72 5.76 -6.35
N PRO A 95 8.48 5.24 -5.38
CA PRO A 95 8.51 3.80 -5.15
C PRO A 95 7.11 3.29 -4.76
N VAL A 96 6.73 2.08 -5.17
CA VAL A 96 5.41 1.52 -4.81
C VAL A 96 5.26 1.39 -3.30
N MET A 97 6.36 1.21 -2.58
CA MET A 97 6.41 1.12 -1.12
C MET A 97 6.46 2.48 -0.41
N ALA A 98 6.43 3.59 -1.15
CA ALA A 98 6.13 4.88 -0.56
C ALA A 98 4.64 5.01 -0.22
N GLN A 99 4.33 5.64 0.91
CA GLN A 99 2.95 5.86 1.37
C GLN A 99 2.28 7.01 0.60
N GLN A 100 2.09 6.81 -0.72
CA GLN A 100 1.54 7.78 -1.67
C GLN A 100 0.10 8.20 -1.35
N THR A 101 -0.66 7.42 -0.56
CA THR A 101 -1.96 7.84 -0.03
C THR A 101 -1.84 9.08 0.86
N TYR A 102 -0.76 9.21 1.63
CA TYR A 102 -0.51 10.42 2.41
C TYR A 102 -0.04 11.57 1.54
N GLN A 103 1.01 11.35 0.76
CA GLN A 103 1.60 12.37 -0.11
C GLN A 103 2.59 11.75 -1.11
N LEU A 104 2.84 12.47 -2.21
CA LEU A 104 3.88 12.10 -3.17
C LEU A 104 5.27 12.67 -2.84
N ALA A 105 5.34 13.65 -1.94
CA ALA A 105 6.61 14.28 -1.51
C ALA A 105 7.51 14.73 -2.68
N GLY A 106 6.91 15.30 -3.73
CA GLY A 106 7.62 15.79 -4.93
C GLY A 106 7.76 14.77 -6.06
N CYS A 107 7.55 13.48 -5.79
CA CYS A 107 7.55 12.44 -6.82
C CYS A 107 6.28 12.46 -7.69
N VAL A 108 6.35 11.75 -8.81
CA VAL A 108 5.23 11.37 -9.67
C VAL A 108 4.61 10.07 -9.15
N GLY A 109 3.27 9.98 -9.14
CA GLY A 109 2.56 8.80 -8.65
C GLY A 109 2.87 7.53 -9.45
N ASN A 110 3.01 6.40 -8.74
CA ASN A 110 3.37 5.13 -9.35
C ASN A 110 2.70 3.95 -8.65
N ALA A 111 2.12 3.06 -9.45
CA ALA A 111 1.37 1.91 -8.98
C ALA A 111 2.16 0.60 -8.97
N TRP A 112 3.32 0.54 -9.62
CA TRP A 112 3.99 -0.73 -9.89
C TRP A 112 5.45 -0.73 -9.40
N PRO A 113 5.92 -1.83 -8.79
CA PRO A 113 7.34 -1.98 -8.44
C PRO A 113 8.23 -2.03 -9.68
N TYR A 114 7.71 -2.54 -10.80
CA TYR A 114 8.38 -2.62 -12.10
C TYR A 114 7.49 -2.01 -13.19
N PRO A 115 7.43 -0.67 -13.34
CA PRO A 115 6.51 -0.02 -14.28
C PRO A 115 6.75 -0.40 -15.74
N ASP A 116 8.00 -0.68 -16.11
CA ASP A 116 8.41 -1.16 -17.44
C ASP A 116 8.49 -2.71 -17.52
N GLY A 117 8.14 -3.41 -16.44
CA GLY A 117 8.24 -4.87 -16.28
C GLY A 117 9.61 -5.41 -15.86
N SER A 118 10.67 -4.60 -15.92
CA SER A 118 12.07 -5.05 -15.76
C SER A 118 12.88 -4.30 -14.69
N THR A 119 12.67 -2.99 -14.54
CA THR A 119 13.42 -2.10 -13.65
C THR A 119 12.64 -1.88 -12.36
N TYR A 120 13.25 -2.20 -11.21
CA TYR A 120 12.65 -1.92 -9.91
C TYR A 120 12.78 -0.42 -9.59
N VAL A 121 11.68 0.22 -9.23
CA VAL A 121 11.70 1.61 -8.74
C VAL A 121 11.84 1.57 -7.21
N SER A 122 13.02 1.95 -6.73
CA SER A 122 13.38 2.00 -5.31
C SER A 122 13.64 3.43 -4.82
N GLY A 123 13.35 3.68 -3.54
CA GLY A 123 13.80 4.85 -2.80
C GLY A 123 14.51 4.48 -1.49
N PRO A 124 14.99 5.47 -0.73
CA PRO A 124 15.51 5.23 0.61
C PRO A 124 14.43 4.62 1.51
N ALA A 125 14.82 3.75 2.45
CA ALA A 125 13.91 3.30 3.49
C ALA A 125 13.47 4.49 4.37
N GLY A 126 12.18 4.53 4.74
CA GLY A 126 11.63 5.57 5.60
C GLY A 126 10.12 5.71 5.46
N ASP A 127 9.55 6.68 6.15
CA ASP A 127 8.14 7.03 6.07
C ASP A 127 7.94 8.56 5.97
N TYR A 128 6.71 8.98 5.69
CA TYR A 128 6.37 10.39 5.52
C TYR A 128 5.93 11.10 6.80
N ASN A 129 6.15 10.52 8.00
CA ASN A 129 5.68 11.06 9.28
C ASN A 129 4.23 11.58 9.19
N GLY A 130 3.33 10.76 8.64
CA GLY A 130 1.88 11.05 8.59
C GLY A 130 1.31 11.25 10.00
N PRO A 131 0.03 11.66 10.16
CA PRO A 131 -0.54 11.99 11.47
C PRO A 131 -0.19 10.93 12.50
N ASP A 132 0.56 11.32 13.54
CA ASP A 132 1.30 10.47 14.50
C ASP A 132 0.83 9.02 14.48
N LEU A 133 1.38 8.23 13.56
CA LEU A 133 1.34 6.80 13.70
C LEU A 133 2.42 6.49 14.74
N PRO A 134 2.15 5.62 15.73
CA PRO A 134 3.26 5.08 16.50
C PRO A 134 4.29 4.53 15.48
N PRO A 135 5.61 4.72 15.72
CA PRO A 135 6.62 4.08 14.90
C PRO A 135 6.24 2.61 14.74
N ASP A 136 6.55 2.00 13.59
CA ASP A 136 6.15 0.64 13.24
C ASP A 136 6.67 -0.39 14.27
N HIS A 137 6.00 -0.48 15.41
CA HIS A 137 6.24 -1.53 16.38
C HIS A 137 5.83 -2.90 15.81
N PHE A 138 5.22 -2.92 14.62
CA PHE A 138 5.16 -4.08 13.74
C PHE A 138 6.54 -4.33 13.13
N ILE A 139 7.47 -4.80 13.96
CA ILE A 139 8.46 -5.76 13.46
C ILE A 139 7.66 -6.93 12.92
N ASP A 140 7.89 -7.26 11.66
CA ASP A 140 7.39 -8.47 11.02
C ASP A 140 7.66 -9.69 11.92
N GLN A 141 6.61 -10.17 12.58
CA GLN A 141 6.56 -11.45 13.26
C GLN A 141 5.80 -12.43 12.37
#